data_AF-A0A838AKD6-F1
#
_entry.id   AF-A0A838AKD6-F1
#
_cell.length_a   1.000
_cell.length_b   1.000
_cell.length_c   1.000
_cell.angle_alpha   90.00
_cell.angle_beta   90.00
_cell.angle_gamma   90.00
#
_symmetry.space_group_name_H-M   'P 1'
#
loop_
_entity.id
_entity.type
_entity.pdbx_description
1 polymer ?
#
loop_
_entity_poly.entity_id
_entity_poly.type
_entity_poly.pdbx_seq_one_letter_code
_entity_poly.pdbx_strand_id
1 'polypeptide(L)'
;MPVVELSYSRLQKLIGKVSKKQITESLPFLGLDIESDNEDLVRVEYSPNRPDYCTDFGIALGLQGLFGIKTGAIKLNIKKTNDYIIRVEPSVTKIRPFVTGIIAKNGRIDDDIIKQLMALQEDLHLGIGRKRKKSSIGIHDLDKMSFPLTYTTTKRTHKFTPLNLEKELTISEILENTDVGRNYGKILGNSDIVPLILDSKKQTISFPPIINSAITTVTTNTRNLFVEVTGISKDDAENMLSVVATILQTAGFVLVSAKILGVKNTSPKFELKKISINSNLINEILGSNLSNSQIILSLKKSRLDAVLKGKNIICSIPSYRFDIFGLMDLVEEVALGYGIQNFEPILSPSQTLGQSNTTSIKIKSLSLIMIGLGYTEALNSSLTSKRVLYDMTNRQSTDMISVLDSKSQEHTILRDSILPELLENLSRNIHASYPQKLFETGIVFSKGNPINEITNFAGISSHQDASFTEIKSILQSTLKIGFNLEIETKTSSHPTFEEGRTASILHHGKIIGIIGEINTKTIENYKIRVPVVGFEIYLSDLIID
;
A
#
# COMPACT_ATOMS: atom_id res chain seq x y z
N MET A 1 -0.04 7.08 -3.86
CA MET A 1 0.96 7.09 -2.77
C MET A 1 0.81 8.42 -2.02
N PRO A 2 1.58 8.75 -0.96
CA PRO A 2 1.57 10.12 -0.43
C PRO A 2 1.99 11.13 -1.49
N VAL A 3 1.38 12.31 -1.50
CA VAL A 3 1.61 13.38 -2.48
C VAL A 3 2.05 14.65 -1.76
N VAL A 4 3.07 15.32 -2.29
CA VAL A 4 3.49 16.65 -1.84
C VAL A 4 3.40 17.65 -2.99
N GLU A 5 2.95 18.85 -2.68
CA GLU A 5 2.95 20.00 -3.59
C GLU A 5 4.15 20.90 -3.28
N LEU A 6 4.91 21.25 -4.31
CA LEU A 6 6.19 21.96 -4.22
C LEU A 6 6.17 23.20 -5.11
N SER A 7 6.81 24.27 -4.67
CA SER A 7 7.10 25.44 -5.50
C SER A 7 8.48 25.33 -6.13
N TYR A 8 8.55 25.49 -7.45
CA TYR A 8 9.82 25.54 -8.19
C TYR A 8 10.69 26.68 -7.70
N SER A 9 10.13 27.88 -7.52
CA SER A 9 10.89 29.03 -7.03
C SER A 9 11.53 28.78 -5.66
N ARG A 10 10.85 28.02 -4.79
CA ARG A 10 11.36 27.64 -3.46
C ARG A 10 12.42 26.55 -3.56
N LEU A 11 12.22 25.51 -4.37
CA LEU A 11 13.22 24.48 -4.65
C LEU A 11 14.50 25.09 -5.24
N GLN A 12 14.40 26.03 -6.19
CA GLN A 12 15.56 26.71 -6.76
C GLN A 12 16.35 27.49 -5.71
N LYS A 13 15.67 28.16 -4.76
CA LYS A 13 16.35 28.83 -3.63
C LYS A 13 17.10 27.84 -2.74
N LEU A 14 16.54 26.65 -2.51
CA LEU A 14 17.15 25.62 -1.66
C LEU A 14 18.31 24.92 -2.38
N ILE A 15 18.16 24.59 -3.66
CA ILE A 15 19.11 23.80 -4.44
C ILE A 15 20.27 24.66 -4.92
N GLY A 16 19.98 25.84 -5.48
CA GLY A 16 20.96 26.73 -6.14
C GLY A 16 20.58 27.04 -7.59
N LYS A 17 21.57 27.37 -8.42
CA LYS A 17 21.37 27.76 -9.83
C LYS A 17 20.99 26.55 -10.71
N VAL A 18 19.72 26.15 -10.68
CA VAL A 18 19.15 25.06 -11.49
C VAL A 18 17.86 25.54 -12.15
N SER A 19 17.65 25.18 -13.41
CA SER A 19 16.42 25.54 -14.14
C SER A 19 15.23 24.69 -13.71
N LYS A 20 14.01 25.20 -13.89
CA LYS A 20 12.77 24.42 -13.70
C LYS A 20 12.84 23.10 -14.47
N LYS A 21 13.22 23.15 -15.76
CA LYS A 21 13.33 21.98 -16.63
C LYS A 21 14.24 20.90 -16.03
N GLN A 22 15.43 21.28 -15.56
CA GLN A 22 16.35 20.33 -14.92
C GLN A 22 15.77 19.71 -13.66
N ILE A 23 15.04 20.49 -12.84
CA ILE A 23 14.34 19.95 -11.66
C ILE A 23 13.30 18.93 -12.11
N THR A 24 12.37 19.32 -13.00
CA THR A 24 11.30 18.44 -13.50
C THR A 24 11.83 17.13 -14.06
N GLU A 25 12.86 17.18 -14.92
CA GLU A 25 13.47 15.99 -15.51
C GLU A 25 14.20 15.10 -14.48
N SER A 26 14.60 15.66 -13.34
CA SER A 26 15.33 14.93 -12.29
C SER A 26 14.45 14.32 -11.21
N LEU A 27 13.21 14.79 -11.04
CA LEU A 27 12.28 14.28 -10.02
C LEU A 27 12.05 12.76 -10.14
N PRO A 28 11.76 12.18 -11.33
CA PRO A 28 11.57 10.74 -11.46
C PRO A 28 12.80 9.92 -11.04
N PHE A 29 14.01 10.45 -11.21
CA PHE A 29 15.25 9.79 -10.79
C PHE A 29 15.49 9.82 -9.27
N LEU A 30 14.67 10.54 -8.50
CA LEU A 30 14.59 10.40 -7.05
C LEU A 30 13.48 9.44 -6.60
N GLY A 31 12.79 8.79 -7.54
CA GLY A 31 11.58 8.02 -7.27
C GLY A 31 10.38 8.92 -6.96
N LEU A 32 10.31 10.10 -7.58
CA LEU A 32 9.22 11.05 -7.45
C LEU A 32 8.40 11.10 -8.74
N ASP A 33 7.21 10.52 -8.72
CA ASP A 33 6.30 10.50 -9.87
C ASP A 33 5.49 11.79 -9.94
N ILE A 34 5.48 12.45 -11.10
CA ILE A 34 4.82 13.74 -11.28
C ILE A 34 3.33 13.52 -11.56
N GLU A 35 2.46 13.96 -10.65
CA GLU A 35 1.00 13.95 -10.87
C GLU A 35 0.52 15.16 -11.68
N SER A 36 1.14 16.32 -11.46
CA SER A 36 0.83 17.55 -12.19
C SER A 36 2.00 18.53 -12.13
N ASP A 37 2.20 19.27 -13.23
CA ASP A 37 3.21 20.32 -13.38
C ASP A 37 2.52 21.57 -13.95
N ASN A 38 2.44 22.62 -13.13
CA ASN A 38 1.92 23.94 -13.47
C ASN A 38 3.07 24.96 -13.48
N GLU A 39 2.83 26.24 -13.78
CA GLU A 39 3.90 27.24 -13.94
C GLU A 39 4.94 27.25 -12.79
N ASP A 40 4.53 27.50 -11.55
CA ASP A 40 5.44 27.47 -10.37
C ASP A 40 5.22 26.27 -9.44
N LEU A 41 4.18 25.46 -9.64
CA LEU A 41 3.84 24.36 -8.72
C LEU A 41 3.97 23.01 -9.39
N VAL A 42 4.52 22.04 -8.67
CA VAL A 42 4.56 20.62 -9.07
C VAL A 42 4.04 19.75 -7.93
N ARG A 43 3.19 18.79 -8.27
CA ARG A 43 2.75 17.75 -7.34
C ARG A 43 3.44 16.45 -7.67
N VAL A 44 4.08 15.86 -6.67
CA VAL A 44 4.80 14.60 -6.82
C VAL A 44 4.35 13.57 -5.79
N GLU A 45 4.21 12.33 -6.24
CA GLU A 45 4.14 11.17 -5.36
C GLU A 45 5.55 10.81 -4.88
N TYR A 46 5.67 10.37 -3.63
CA TYR A 46 6.93 9.85 -3.09
C TYR A 46 6.70 8.54 -2.35
N SER A 47 7.77 7.74 -2.28
CA SER A 47 7.73 6.46 -1.58
C SER A 47 7.69 6.64 -0.06
N PRO A 48 6.79 5.93 0.66
CA PRO A 48 6.71 6.00 2.14
C PRO A 48 7.99 5.58 2.88
N ASN A 49 8.95 4.92 2.22
CA ASN A 49 10.27 4.63 2.80
C ASN A 49 11.18 5.87 2.88
N ARG A 50 10.85 6.95 2.15
CA ARG A 50 11.57 8.23 2.13
C ARG A 50 10.69 9.37 2.64
N PRO A 51 10.28 9.35 3.92
CA PRO A 51 9.43 10.40 4.49
C PRO A 51 10.12 11.76 4.52
N ASP A 52 11.45 11.85 4.33
CA ASP A 52 12.12 13.12 4.09
C ASP A 52 11.57 13.86 2.86
N TYR A 53 11.10 13.13 1.84
CA TYR A 53 10.53 13.70 0.62
C TYR A 53 9.13 14.28 0.76
N CYS A 54 8.49 14.21 1.93
CA CYS A 54 7.25 14.95 2.16
C CYS A 54 7.46 16.47 2.34
N THR A 55 8.72 16.93 2.25
CA THR A 55 9.11 18.34 2.42
C THR A 55 9.97 18.79 1.25
N ASP A 56 9.92 20.09 0.93
CA ASP A 56 10.80 20.65 -0.09
C ASP A 56 12.29 20.57 0.32
N PHE A 57 12.57 20.62 1.62
CA PHE A 57 13.92 20.47 2.17
C PHE A 57 14.50 19.10 1.85
N GLY A 58 13.75 18.01 2.08
CA GLY A 58 14.23 16.67 1.80
C GLY A 58 14.40 16.41 0.30
N ILE A 59 13.46 16.86 -0.53
CA ILE A 59 13.59 16.75 -1.98
C ILE A 59 14.78 17.58 -2.48
N ALA A 60 14.96 18.80 -1.98
CA ALA A 60 16.11 19.63 -2.31
C ALA A 60 17.44 18.96 -1.91
N LEU A 61 17.50 18.26 -0.77
CA LEU A 61 18.70 17.49 -0.38
C LEU A 61 19.02 16.39 -1.40
N GLY A 62 18.02 15.65 -1.88
CA GLY A 62 18.19 14.64 -2.92
C GLY A 62 18.69 15.26 -4.23
N LEU A 63 18.04 16.33 -4.69
CA LEU A 63 18.39 17.03 -5.94
C LEU A 63 19.79 17.66 -5.88
N GLN A 64 20.17 18.29 -4.76
CA GLN A 64 21.53 18.79 -4.55
C GLN A 64 22.58 17.69 -4.71
N GLY A 65 22.25 16.48 -4.26
CA GLY A 65 23.05 15.28 -4.42
C GLY A 65 23.22 14.87 -5.87
N LEU A 66 22.12 14.64 -6.58
CA LEU A 66 22.12 14.24 -7.99
C LEU A 66 22.85 15.23 -8.89
N PHE A 67 22.61 16.54 -8.68
CA PHE A 67 23.29 17.61 -9.42
C PHE A 67 24.75 17.82 -9.01
N GLY A 68 25.25 17.10 -7.99
CA GLY A 68 26.62 17.23 -7.52
C GLY A 68 26.93 18.55 -6.79
N ILE A 69 25.91 19.34 -6.45
CA ILE A 69 26.04 20.63 -5.76
C ILE A 69 26.51 20.43 -4.33
N LYS A 70 25.87 19.49 -3.63
CA LYS A 70 26.32 19.00 -2.32
C LYS A 70 26.28 17.49 -2.36
N THR A 71 27.41 16.86 -2.09
CA THR A 71 27.52 15.39 -2.03
C THR A 71 28.00 14.96 -0.63
N GLY A 72 27.99 13.66 -0.35
CA GLY A 72 28.37 13.13 0.97
C GLY A 72 27.22 13.06 1.96
N ALA A 73 27.43 12.27 3.03
CA ALA A 73 26.47 12.14 4.12
C ALA A 73 26.25 13.47 4.86
N ILE A 74 24.98 13.78 5.13
CA ILE A 74 24.60 14.92 5.97
C ILE A 74 24.98 14.61 7.41
N LYS A 75 25.81 15.47 8.01
CA LYS A 75 26.14 15.41 9.44
C LYS A 75 25.26 16.39 10.20
N LEU A 76 24.62 15.93 11.27
CA LEU A 76 23.87 16.78 12.18
C LEU A 76 24.84 17.51 13.12
N ASN A 77 24.81 18.84 13.09
CA ASN A 77 25.62 19.73 13.91
C ASN A 77 24.88 20.08 15.19
N ILE A 78 24.92 19.16 16.16
CA ILE A 78 24.17 19.29 17.41
C ILE A 78 25.05 19.90 18.50
N LYS A 79 24.68 21.08 18.99
CA LYS A 79 25.36 21.72 20.13
C LYS A 79 24.96 20.99 21.42
N LYS A 80 25.95 20.48 22.15
CA LYS A 80 25.72 19.81 23.44
C LYS A 80 25.43 20.83 24.53
N THR A 81 24.43 20.55 25.36
CA THR A 81 24.11 21.32 26.58
C THR A 81 23.50 20.42 27.65
N ASN A 82 23.50 20.89 28.90
CA ASN A 82 22.78 20.29 30.03
C ASN A 82 21.50 21.06 30.40
N ASP A 83 21.13 22.11 29.67
CA ASP A 83 20.00 22.99 30.03
C ASP A 83 18.63 22.33 29.80
N TYR A 84 18.56 21.45 28.80
CA TYR A 84 17.32 20.80 28.38
C TYR A 84 17.30 19.35 28.85
N ILE A 85 16.71 19.10 30.02
CA ILE A 85 16.64 17.77 30.65
C ILE A 85 15.23 17.21 30.57
N ILE A 86 15.10 15.96 30.12
CA ILE A 86 13.88 15.14 30.21
C ILE A 86 14.13 14.03 31.24
N ARG A 87 13.34 14.02 32.32
CA ARG A 87 13.38 12.98 33.36
C ARG A 87 12.30 11.94 33.08
N VAL A 88 12.70 10.68 32.95
CA VAL A 88 11.81 9.56 32.65
C VAL A 88 11.54 8.76 33.92
N GLU A 89 10.27 8.70 34.30
CA GLU A 89 9.85 7.94 35.49
C GLU A 89 9.66 6.45 35.18
N PRO A 90 9.92 5.53 36.13
CA PRO A 90 9.74 4.10 35.91
C PRO A 90 8.32 3.70 35.49
N SER A 91 7.31 4.51 35.84
CA SER A 91 5.89 4.30 35.56
C SER A 91 5.58 4.11 34.07
N VAL A 92 6.32 4.76 33.17
CA VAL A 92 6.08 4.65 31.72
C VAL A 92 6.56 3.31 31.13
N THR A 93 7.40 2.55 31.84
CA THR A 93 8.11 1.37 31.30
C THR A 93 7.18 0.28 30.77
N LYS A 94 5.99 0.13 31.37
CA LYS A 94 5.01 -0.90 31.01
C LYS A 94 4.04 -0.48 29.90
N ILE A 95 4.01 0.81 29.55
CA ILE A 95 3.02 1.38 28.62
C ILE A 95 3.72 1.88 27.36
N ARG A 96 4.68 2.81 27.52
CA ARG A 96 5.39 3.47 26.43
C ARG A 96 6.80 3.87 26.90
N PRO A 97 7.73 2.91 26.99
CA PRO A 97 8.98 3.04 27.75
C PRO A 97 9.97 4.09 27.25
N PHE A 98 9.90 4.50 25.98
CA PHE A 98 10.94 5.32 25.37
C PHE A 98 10.47 6.74 25.09
N VAL A 99 11.36 7.70 25.34
CA VAL A 99 11.25 9.10 24.89
C VAL A 99 12.61 9.56 24.38
N THR A 100 12.61 10.26 23.26
CA THR A 100 13.76 10.97 22.72
C THR A 100 13.38 12.40 22.34
N GLY A 101 14.34 13.29 22.13
CA GLY A 101 14.04 14.64 21.68
C GLY A 101 15.24 15.48 21.28
N ILE A 102 14.95 16.58 20.59
CA ILE A 102 15.93 17.56 20.14
C ILE A 102 15.34 18.97 20.20
N ILE A 103 16.22 19.95 20.37
CA ILE A 103 15.87 21.37 20.36
C ILE A 103 16.35 21.97 19.04
N ALA A 104 15.53 22.80 18.40
CA ALA A 104 15.88 23.52 17.19
C ALA A 104 15.65 25.02 17.42
N LYS A 105 16.73 25.82 17.40
CA LYS A 105 16.68 27.24 17.75
C LYS A 105 16.82 28.17 16.54
N ASN A 106 16.31 29.40 16.73
CA ASN A 106 16.50 30.54 15.84
C ASN A 106 16.05 30.30 14.39
N GLY A 107 15.01 29.49 14.20
CA GLY A 107 14.45 29.25 12.87
C GLY A 107 13.44 30.32 12.47
N ARG A 108 13.28 30.48 11.15
CA ARG A 108 12.16 31.23 10.57
C ARG A 108 11.07 30.25 10.20
N ILE A 109 9.89 30.41 10.79
CA ILE A 109 8.72 29.58 10.52
C ILE A 109 7.70 30.44 9.78
N ASP A 110 7.31 29.99 8.59
CA ASP A 110 6.19 30.51 7.81
C ASP A 110 5.10 29.42 7.70
N ASP A 111 3.96 29.77 7.11
CA ASP A 111 2.82 28.86 6.99
C ASP A 111 3.17 27.59 6.19
N ASP A 112 4.02 27.71 5.16
CA ASP A 112 4.49 26.58 4.38
C ASP A 112 5.34 25.61 5.21
N ILE A 113 6.27 26.13 6.04
CA ILE A 113 7.08 25.30 6.94
C ILE A 113 6.18 24.60 7.95
N ILE A 114 5.17 25.27 8.51
CA ILE A 114 4.21 24.64 9.42
C ILE A 114 3.49 23.49 8.70
N LYS A 115 2.96 23.74 7.50
CA LYS A 115 2.28 22.72 6.68
C LYS A 115 3.19 21.51 6.42
N GLN A 116 4.45 21.74 6.07
CA GLN A 116 5.42 20.68 5.80
C GLN A 116 5.83 19.92 7.07
N LEU A 117 5.99 20.59 8.20
CA LEU A 117 6.27 19.91 9.49
C LEU A 117 5.09 19.04 9.92
N MET A 118 3.84 19.49 9.70
CA MET A 118 2.65 18.68 9.99
C MET A 118 2.53 17.49 9.04
N ALA A 119 2.80 17.67 7.75
CA ALA A 119 2.85 16.57 6.78
C ALA A 119 3.92 15.53 7.15
N LEU A 120 5.14 15.99 7.48
CA LEU A 120 6.23 15.13 7.95
C LEU A 120 5.86 14.36 9.21
N GLN A 121 5.21 15.03 10.17
CA GLN A 121 4.74 14.40 11.38
C GLN A 121 3.74 13.27 11.09
N GLU A 122 2.72 13.52 10.27
CA GLU A 122 1.69 12.53 9.97
C GLU A 122 2.25 11.36 9.14
N ASP A 123 3.13 11.62 8.18
CA ASP A 123 3.79 10.58 7.40
C ASP A 123 4.64 9.66 8.25
N LEU A 124 5.46 10.23 9.13
CA LEU A 124 6.25 9.45 10.07
C LEU A 124 5.33 8.65 11.00
N HIS A 125 4.22 9.23 11.47
CA HIS A 125 3.23 8.53 12.29
C HIS A 125 2.60 7.34 11.56
N LEU A 126 2.27 7.48 10.27
CA LEU A 126 1.69 6.42 9.43
C LEU A 126 2.72 5.33 9.11
N GLY A 127 3.92 5.71 8.68
CA GLY A 127 5.02 4.82 8.30
C GLY A 127 5.72 4.17 9.50
N ILE A 128 6.86 4.71 9.92
CA ILE A 128 7.69 4.18 11.02
C ILE A 128 6.87 4.02 12.31
N GLY A 129 6.01 5.00 12.60
CA GLY A 129 5.14 5.02 13.78
C GLY A 129 4.04 3.96 13.77
N ARG A 130 3.73 3.33 12.63
CA ARG A 130 2.61 2.38 12.43
C ARG A 130 1.29 2.90 13.00
N LYS A 131 0.82 4.03 12.46
CA LYS A 131 -0.32 4.80 12.98
C LYS A 131 -0.15 5.12 14.46
N ARG A 132 1.02 5.67 14.82
CA ARG A 132 1.44 6.05 16.19
C ARG A 132 1.62 4.92 17.21
N LYS A 133 1.24 3.68 16.86
CA LYS A 133 1.31 2.51 17.74
C LYS A 133 2.75 2.27 18.23
N LYS A 134 3.72 2.31 17.31
CA LYS A 134 5.14 2.13 17.63
C LYS A 134 5.77 3.37 18.24
N SER A 135 5.62 4.51 17.57
CA SER A 135 6.26 5.78 17.94
C SER A 135 5.41 6.96 17.46
N SER A 136 5.49 8.09 18.18
CA SER A 136 4.71 9.31 17.91
C SER A 136 5.55 10.54 18.25
N ILE A 137 5.53 11.51 17.34
CA ILE A 137 6.23 12.79 17.44
C ILE A 137 5.30 13.86 18.03
N GLY A 138 5.83 14.69 18.92
CA GLY A 138 5.30 16.00 19.26
C GLY A 138 6.25 17.10 18.78
N ILE A 139 5.68 18.23 18.35
CA ILE A 139 6.42 19.44 17.98
C ILE A 139 5.82 20.59 18.80
N HIS A 140 6.66 21.29 19.54
CA HIS A 140 6.26 22.26 20.55
C HIS A 140 7.00 23.59 20.37
N ASP A 141 6.32 24.69 20.66
CA ASP A 141 6.99 25.97 20.91
C ASP A 141 7.80 25.89 22.22
N LEU A 142 9.13 25.94 22.08
CA LEU A 142 10.06 25.84 23.20
C LEU A 142 9.89 27.00 24.18
N ASP A 143 9.56 28.19 23.70
CA ASP A 143 9.53 29.42 24.49
C ASP A 143 8.29 29.48 25.42
N LYS A 144 7.35 28.53 25.25
CA LYS A 144 6.13 28.38 26.06
C LYS A 144 6.23 27.32 27.16
N MET A 145 7.38 26.68 27.34
CA MET A 145 7.57 25.61 28.32
C MET A 145 8.80 25.84 29.22
N SER A 146 8.83 25.16 30.36
CA SER A 146 9.94 25.27 31.33
C SER A 146 10.58 23.91 31.62
N PHE A 147 11.91 23.80 31.45
CA PHE A 147 12.67 22.60 31.78
C PHE A 147 13.03 22.57 33.29
N PRO A 148 13.36 21.40 33.88
CA PRO A 148 13.32 20.06 33.28
C PRO A 148 11.90 19.57 32.98
N LEU A 149 11.75 18.78 31.92
CA LEU A 149 10.50 18.06 31.62
C LEU A 149 10.48 16.72 32.37
N THR A 150 9.29 16.24 32.68
CA THR A 150 9.05 14.93 33.30
C THR A 150 8.14 14.09 32.40
N TYR A 151 8.65 12.96 31.92
CA TYR A 151 7.87 11.94 31.22
C TYR A 151 7.42 10.88 32.22
N THR A 152 6.13 10.88 32.52
CA THR A 152 5.50 10.06 33.57
C THR A 152 4.17 9.51 33.07
N THR A 153 3.35 8.98 33.97
CA THR A 153 1.99 8.56 33.73
C THR A 153 1.01 9.30 34.63
N THR A 154 -0.24 9.36 34.22
CA THR A 154 -1.34 9.96 34.98
C THR A 154 -2.62 9.13 34.84
N LYS A 155 -3.64 9.45 35.65
CA LYS A 155 -4.98 8.87 35.53
C LYS A 155 -5.79 9.58 34.44
N ARG A 156 -6.80 8.90 33.89
CA ARG A 156 -7.70 9.48 32.87
C ARG A 156 -8.55 10.67 33.37
N THR A 157 -8.56 10.95 34.68
CA THR A 157 -9.21 12.11 35.29
C THR A 157 -8.37 13.40 35.22
N HIS A 158 -7.09 13.31 34.84
CA HIS A 158 -6.23 14.49 34.68
C HIS A 158 -6.77 15.41 33.57
N LYS A 159 -6.69 16.72 33.79
CA LYS A 159 -7.21 17.75 32.88
C LYS A 159 -6.09 18.60 32.29
N PHE A 160 -6.25 18.97 31.03
CA PHE A 160 -5.46 20.01 30.37
C PHE A 160 -6.22 20.53 29.13
N THR A 161 -5.75 21.62 28.53
CA THR A 161 -6.29 22.14 27.28
C THR A 161 -5.60 21.48 26.08
N PRO A 162 -6.26 20.57 25.34
CA PRO A 162 -5.67 19.93 24.18
C PRO A 162 -5.55 20.89 22.99
N LEU A 163 -4.66 20.56 22.05
CA LEU A 163 -4.43 21.32 20.82
C LEU A 163 -5.74 21.62 20.08
N ASN A 164 -5.85 22.84 19.53
CA ASN A 164 -7.02 23.35 18.81
C ASN A 164 -8.32 23.48 19.64
N LEU A 165 -8.24 23.41 20.97
CA LEU A 165 -9.36 23.67 21.86
C LEU A 165 -9.01 24.75 22.89
N GLU A 166 -10.04 25.41 23.43
CA GLU A 166 -9.89 26.50 24.40
C GLU A 166 -10.25 26.09 25.83
N LYS A 167 -10.90 24.94 26.00
CA LYS A 167 -11.37 24.44 27.30
C LYS A 167 -10.52 23.29 27.79
N GLU A 168 -10.31 23.22 29.10
CA GLU A 168 -9.72 22.06 29.73
C GLU A 168 -10.67 20.86 29.65
N LEU A 169 -10.12 19.74 29.18
CA LEU A 169 -10.81 18.46 29.12
C LEU A 169 -10.04 17.43 29.95
N THR A 170 -10.77 16.49 30.54
CA THR A 170 -10.17 15.27 31.08
C THR A 170 -9.61 14.42 29.95
N ILE A 171 -8.62 13.58 30.26
CA ILE A 171 -8.12 12.57 29.32
C ILE A 171 -9.25 11.66 28.80
N SER A 172 -10.21 11.27 29.64
CA SER A 172 -11.38 10.50 29.17
C SER A 172 -12.19 11.26 28.12
N GLU A 173 -12.52 12.53 28.38
CA GLU A 173 -13.25 13.37 27.43
C GLU A 173 -12.46 13.57 26.13
N ILE A 174 -11.13 13.68 26.21
CA ILE A 174 -10.27 13.77 25.01
C ILE A 174 -10.38 12.48 24.17
N LEU A 175 -10.31 11.31 24.81
CA LEU A 175 -10.38 10.02 24.13
C LEU A 175 -11.74 9.76 23.47
N GLU A 176 -12.83 10.22 24.09
CA GLU A 176 -14.19 9.99 23.62
C GLU A 176 -14.66 11.05 22.60
N ASN A 177 -14.36 12.33 22.85
CA ASN A 177 -15.00 13.44 22.15
C ASN A 177 -14.14 14.08 21.06
N THR A 178 -12.84 13.80 20.99
CA THR A 178 -11.97 14.34 19.92
C THR A 178 -11.76 13.32 18.81
N ASP A 179 -11.62 13.78 17.57
CA ASP A 179 -11.34 12.90 16.42
C ASP A 179 -10.04 12.10 16.60
N VAL A 180 -9.01 12.77 17.13
CA VAL A 180 -7.72 12.14 17.41
C VAL A 180 -7.86 11.09 18.51
N GLY A 181 -8.65 11.36 19.55
CA GLY A 181 -9.00 10.40 20.59
C GLY A 181 -9.71 9.17 20.05
N ARG A 182 -10.73 9.34 19.21
CA ARG A 182 -11.48 8.23 18.61
C ARG A 182 -10.63 7.38 17.66
N ASN A 183 -9.74 8.02 16.91
CA ASN A 183 -8.89 7.35 15.92
C ASN A 183 -7.73 6.57 16.57
N TYR A 184 -7.08 7.13 17.60
CA TYR A 184 -5.84 6.57 18.17
C TYR A 184 -5.97 6.09 19.61
N GLY A 185 -7.09 6.35 20.30
CA GLY A 185 -7.30 5.98 21.70
C GLY A 185 -7.18 4.49 21.98
N LYS A 186 -7.54 3.65 21.01
CA LYS A 186 -7.38 2.18 21.09
C LYS A 186 -5.93 1.73 21.30
N ILE A 187 -4.93 2.56 20.96
CA ILE A 187 -3.50 2.25 21.16
C ILE A 187 -3.16 2.09 22.64
N LEU A 188 -3.83 2.86 23.51
CA LEU A 188 -3.62 2.83 24.95
C LEU A 188 -4.38 1.68 25.64
N GLY A 189 -5.22 0.96 24.90
CA GLY A 189 -6.08 -0.10 25.42
C GLY A 189 -6.99 0.38 26.56
N ASN A 190 -7.28 -0.51 27.49
CA ASN A 190 -8.14 -0.25 28.65
C ASN A 190 -7.34 0.19 29.89
N SER A 191 -6.11 0.68 29.73
CA SER A 191 -5.29 1.11 30.87
C SER A 191 -5.86 2.40 31.50
N ASP A 192 -6.10 2.38 32.81
CA ASP A 192 -6.51 3.56 33.61
C ASP A 192 -5.38 4.59 33.74
N ILE A 193 -4.15 4.13 33.55
CA ILE A 193 -2.93 4.92 33.62
C ILE A 193 -2.41 5.13 32.20
N VAL A 194 -2.13 6.37 31.85
CA VAL A 194 -1.69 6.76 30.50
C VAL A 194 -0.46 7.66 30.57
N PRO A 195 0.40 7.70 29.55
CA PRO A 195 1.64 8.48 29.60
C PRO A 195 1.35 9.99 29.45
N LEU A 196 2.21 10.83 30.01
CA LEU A 196 2.07 12.29 30.03
C LEU A 196 3.47 12.94 30.08
N ILE A 197 3.64 14.05 29.38
CA ILE A 197 4.81 14.92 29.54
C ILE A 197 4.38 16.19 30.27
N LEU A 198 5.07 16.47 31.38
CA LEU A 198 4.89 17.66 32.20
C LEU A 198 6.13 18.54 32.14
N ASP A 199 5.95 19.84 32.27
CA ASP A 199 7.04 20.79 32.44
C ASP A 199 7.40 20.99 33.93
N SER A 200 8.41 21.82 34.23
CA SER A 200 8.83 22.08 35.61
C SER A 200 7.81 22.85 36.45
N LYS A 201 6.82 23.48 35.80
CA LYS A 201 5.66 24.13 36.43
C LYS A 201 4.45 23.18 36.54
N LYS A 202 4.63 21.89 36.23
CA LYS A 202 3.59 20.85 36.20
C LYS A 202 2.47 21.09 35.18
N GLN A 203 2.73 21.89 34.15
CA GLN A 203 1.81 22.06 33.03
C GLN A 203 1.95 20.88 32.06
N THR A 204 0.83 20.41 31.51
CA THR A 204 0.84 19.36 30.49
C THR A 204 1.36 19.91 29.16
N ILE A 205 2.39 19.24 28.63
CA ILE A 205 3.00 19.53 27.34
C ILE A 205 2.40 18.64 26.25
N SER A 206 2.34 17.33 26.49
CA SER A 206 1.71 16.38 25.58
C SER A 206 1.13 15.19 26.33
N PHE A 207 0.12 14.59 25.71
CA PHE A 207 -0.48 13.31 26.08
C PHE A 207 -0.20 12.31 24.94
N PRO A 208 0.97 11.64 24.93
CA PRO A 208 1.31 10.70 23.88
C PRO A 208 0.48 9.41 23.93
N PRO A 209 0.26 8.73 22.79
CA PRO A 209 0.51 9.17 21.42
C PRO A 209 -0.65 10.00 20.83
N ILE A 210 -1.52 10.56 21.68
CA ILE A 210 -2.81 11.11 21.28
C ILE A 210 -2.66 12.54 20.80
N ILE A 211 -2.36 13.50 21.68
CA ILE A 211 -2.45 14.93 21.36
C ILE A 211 -1.51 15.79 22.20
N ASN A 212 -1.09 16.92 21.64
CA ASN A 212 -0.30 17.94 22.32
C ASN A 212 -1.19 18.92 23.09
N SER A 213 -0.59 19.71 23.99
CA SER A 213 -1.24 20.81 24.68
C SER A 213 -1.30 22.06 23.81
N ALA A 214 -2.40 22.81 23.89
CA ALA A 214 -2.58 24.08 23.20
C ALA A 214 -1.54 25.14 23.61
N ILE A 215 -0.99 25.04 24.83
CA ILE A 215 0.00 25.98 25.38
C ILE A 215 1.27 26.04 24.51
N THR A 216 1.63 24.92 23.89
CA THR A 216 2.86 24.75 23.11
C THR A 216 2.63 24.76 21.60
N THR A 217 1.48 25.28 21.15
CA THR A 217 1.13 25.36 19.73
C THR A 217 2.22 26.11 18.94
N VAL A 218 2.69 25.49 17.86
CA VAL A 218 3.63 26.13 16.93
C VAL A 218 2.86 27.09 16.03
N THR A 219 3.36 28.32 15.92
CA THR A 219 2.80 29.38 15.08
C THR A 219 3.90 30.02 14.23
N THR A 220 3.55 30.94 13.34
CA THR A 220 4.53 31.72 12.56
C THR A 220 5.41 32.64 13.42
N ASN A 221 4.98 32.92 14.66
CA ASN A 221 5.78 33.66 15.65
C ASN A 221 6.81 32.79 16.38
N THR A 222 6.64 31.46 16.34
CA THR A 222 7.55 30.52 17.01
C THR A 222 8.93 30.59 16.35
N ARG A 223 9.98 30.66 17.17
CA ARG A 223 11.40 30.72 16.72
C ARG A 223 12.20 29.52 17.18
N ASN A 224 11.80 28.93 18.30
CA ASN A 224 12.48 27.82 18.92
C ASN A 224 11.49 26.65 19.08
N LEU A 225 11.91 25.48 18.63
CA LEU A 225 11.11 24.27 18.67
C LEU A 225 11.73 23.26 19.63
N PHE A 226 10.88 22.57 20.37
CA PHE A 226 11.19 21.30 20.99
C PHE A 226 10.45 20.20 20.25
N VAL A 227 11.19 19.18 19.81
CA VAL A 227 10.62 17.99 19.18
C VAL A 227 10.92 16.80 20.07
N GLU A 228 9.88 16.11 20.52
CA GLU A 228 10.00 14.85 21.21
C GLU A 228 9.39 13.71 20.41
N VAL A 229 9.91 12.50 20.62
CA VAL A 229 9.34 11.27 20.08
C VAL A 229 9.21 10.27 21.20
N THR A 230 8.00 9.79 21.43
CA THR A 230 7.74 8.72 22.41
C THR A 230 7.37 7.44 21.70
N GLY A 231 7.70 6.29 22.29
CA GLY A 231 7.45 5.01 21.63
C GLY A 231 7.59 3.78 22.51
N ILE A 232 7.19 2.65 21.96
CA ILE A 232 7.49 1.31 22.47
C ILE A 232 8.78 0.72 21.87
N SER A 233 9.31 1.37 20.83
CA SER A 233 10.55 0.99 20.15
C SER A 233 11.49 2.20 20.12
N LYS A 234 12.68 2.04 20.70
CA LYS A 234 13.69 3.09 20.77
C LYS A 234 14.24 3.44 19.39
N ASP A 235 14.58 2.43 18.60
CA ASP A 235 15.16 2.61 17.26
C ASP A 235 14.17 3.33 16.34
N ASP A 236 12.88 2.95 16.37
CA ASP A 236 11.85 3.63 15.59
C ASP A 236 11.70 5.10 16.02
N ALA A 237 11.76 5.40 17.32
CA ALA A 237 11.68 6.77 17.83
C ALA A 237 12.90 7.61 17.45
N GLU A 238 14.11 7.04 17.52
CA GLU A 238 15.34 7.73 17.12
C GLU A 238 15.43 7.93 15.60
N ASN A 239 14.96 6.98 14.78
CA ASN A 239 14.86 7.12 13.33
C ASN A 239 13.84 8.20 12.92
N MET A 240 12.70 8.31 13.60
CA MET A 240 11.77 9.42 13.36
C MET A 240 12.41 10.77 13.71
N LEU A 241 13.10 10.85 14.86
CA LEU A 241 13.76 12.07 15.29
C LEU A 241 14.90 12.47 14.35
N SER A 242 15.65 11.51 13.77
CA SER A 242 16.75 11.81 12.84
C SER A 242 16.26 12.43 11.54
N VAL A 243 15.10 12.01 11.02
CA VAL A 243 14.45 12.64 9.86
C VAL A 243 14.06 14.07 10.19
N VAL A 244 13.32 14.29 11.29
CA VAL A 244 12.90 15.65 11.69
C VAL A 244 14.10 16.55 11.95
N ALA A 245 15.14 16.07 12.65
CA ALA A 245 16.35 16.83 12.91
C ALA A 245 17.08 17.21 11.60
N THR A 246 17.12 16.31 10.62
CA THR A 246 17.74 16.58 9.31
C THR A 246 16.98 17.66 8.55
N ILE A 247 15.65 17.59 8.54
CA ILE A 247 14.80 18.61 7.91
C ILE A 247 14.95 19.96 8.62
N LEU A 248 14.90 20.00 9.95
CA LEU A 248 15.06 21.25 10.71
C LEU A 248 16.43 21.89 10.51
N GLN A 249 17.51 21.11 10.49
CA GLN A 249 18.84 21.65 10.18
C GLN A 249 18.90 22.23 8.75
N THR A 250 18.27 21.54 7.79
CA THR A 250 18.22 21.99 6.38
C THR A 250 17.38 23.25 6.22
N ALA A 251 16.34 23.40 7.04
CA ALA A 251 15.54 24.61 7.17
C ALA A 251 16.26 25.76 7.90
N GLY A 252 17.52 25.57 8.33
CA GLY A 252 18.37 26.60 8.91
C GLY A 252 18.31 26.72 10.43
N PHE A 253 17.64 25.80 11.13
CA PHE A 253 17.63 25.80 12.58
C PHE A 253 18.98 25.36 13.16
N VAL A 254 19.34 25.93 14.32
CA VAL A 254 20.48 25.48 15.11
C VAL A 254 20.04 24.36 16.05
N LEU A 255 20.55 23.15 15.82
CA LEU A 255 20.21 22.00 16.65
C LEU A 255 20.97 22.00 17.98
N VAL A 256 20.26 21.69 19.06
CA VAL A 256 20.76 21.59 20.42
C VAL A 256 20.27 20.29 21.06
N SER A 257 21.14 19.61 21.81
CA SER A 257 20.81 18.30 22.40
C SER A 257 19.83 18.42 23.56
N ALA A 258 18.87 17.49 23.67
CA ALA A 258 18.12 17.24 24.90
C ALA A 258 18.76 16.07 25.68
N LYS A 259 18.99 16.27 26.98
CA LYS A 259 19.55 15.27 27.88
C LYS A 259 18.43 14.41 28.46
N ILE A 260 18.51 13.11 28.27
CA ILE A 260 17.48 12.18 28.74
C ILE A 260 18.01 11.38 29.91
N LEU A 261 17.32 11.47 31.04
CA LEU A 261 17.69 10.83 32.30
C LEU A 261 16.56 9.91 32.74
N GLY A 262 16.85 8.63 32.97
CA GLY A 262 15.87 7.70 33.53
C GLY A 262 16.00 6.30 32.95
N VAL A 263 15.13 5.40 33.41
CA VAL A 263 15.23 3.96 33.13
C VAL A 263 15.14 3.69 31.62
N LYS A 264 16.06 2.86 31.08
CA LYS A 264 16.12 2.41 29.67
C LYS A 264 16.26 3.51 28.60
N ASN A 265 16.41 4.78 28.99
CA ASN A 265 16.49 5.91 28.06
C ASN A 265 17.88 6.54 28.05
N THR A 266 18.31 6.97 26.87
CA THR A 266 19.54 7.74 26.67
C THR A 266 19.29 8.78 25.61
N SER A 267 20.05 9.88 25.64
CA SER A 267 20.02 10.84 24.53
C SER A 267 20.37 10.17 23.19
N PRO A 268 19.71 10.59 22.09
CA PRO A 268 19.96 10.06 20.76
C PRO A 268 21.37 10.42 20.30
N LYS A 269 22.05 9.48 19.64
CA LYS A 269 23.43 9.68 19.20
C LYS A 269 23.56 10.12 17.74
N PHE A 270 22.54 9.87 16.92
CA PHE A 270 22.52 10.16 15.48
C PHE A 270 23.75 9.63 14.72
N GLU A 271 24.26 8.46 15.12
CA GLU A 271 25.46 7.87 14.54
C GLU A 271 25.24 7.45 13.09
N LEU A 272 26.30 7.53 12.28
CA LEU A 272 26.28 7.01 10.92
C LEU A 272 26.36 5.48 10.96
N LYS A 273 25.39 4.81 10.36
CA LYS A 273 25.44 3.36 10.18
C LYS A 273 26.50 3.03 9.13
N LYS A 274 27.27 1.96 9.33
CA LYS A 274 28.29 1.53 8.37
C LYS A 274 27.93 0.19 7.76
N ILE A 275 27.99 0.12 6.43
CA ILE A 275 27.82 -1.12 5.67
C ILE A 275 29.02 -1.28 4.74
N SER A 276 29.57 -2.49 4.69
CA SER A 276 30.70 -2.83 3.81
C SER A 276 30.18 -3.59 2.60
N ILE A 277 30.56 -3.15 1.40
CA ILE A 277 30.17 -3.79 0.14
C ILE A 277 31.38 -3.95 -0.79
N ASN A 278 31.39 -5.03 -1.56
CA ASN A 278 32.38 -5.27 -2.59
C ASN A 278 31.90 -4.72 -3.94
N SER A 279 32.78 -4.08 -4.70
CA SER A 279 32.43 -3.51 -6.01
C SER A 279 32.03 -4.56 -7.05
N ASN A 280 32.54 -5.80 -6.93
CA ASN A 280 32.14 -6.89 -7.83
C ASN A 280 30.64 -7.18 -7.74
N LEU A 281 30.07 -7.21 -6.53
CA LEU A 281 28.64 -7.42 -6.34
C LEU A 281 27.82 -6.30 -7.00
N ILE A 282 28.25 -5.05 -6.85
CA ILE A 282 27.59 -3.89 -7.45
C ILE A 282 27.59 -4.02 -8.97
N ASN A 283 28.74 -4.32 -9.56
CA ASN A 283 28.91 -4.46 -11.01
C ASN A 283 28.13 -5.65 -11.58
N GLU A 284 28.13 -6.79 -10.88
CA GLU A 284 27.38 -7.99 -11.26
C GLU A 284 25.87 -7.71 -11.28
N ILE A 285 25.32 -7.10 -10.24
CA ILE A 285 23.88 -6.81 -10.14
C ILE A 285 23.46 -5.72 -11.13
N LEU A 286 24.26 -4.66 -11.30
CA LEU A 286 23.95 -3.57 -12.23
C LEU A 286 24.27 -3.90 -13.68
N GLY A 287 24.92 -5.04 -13.97
CA GLY A 287 25.39 -5.36 -15.32
C GLY A 287 26.35 -4.32 -15.88
N SER A 288 27.20 -3.73 -15.02
CA SER A 288 28.08 -2.61 -15.37
C SER A 288 29.53 -2.89 -14.96
N ASN A 289 30.45 -2.01 -15.37
CA ASN A 289 31.87 -2.13 -15.01
C ASN A 289 32.38 -0.82 -14.38
N LEU A 290 31.72 -0.39 -13.30
CA LEU A 290 32.06 0.82 -12.57
C LEU A 290 33.33 0.61 -11.75
N SER A 291 34.25 1.58 -11.85
CA SER A 291 35.41 1.65 -10.95
C SER A 291 35.02 2.00 -9.52
N ASN A 292 35.86 1.64 -8.55
CA ASN A 292 35.64 1.98 -7.14
C ASN A 292 35.43 3.50 -6.90
N SER A 293 36.13 4.36 -7.67
CA SER A 293 35.98 5.81 -7.57
C SER A 293 34.63 6.28 -8.09
N GLN A 294 34.13 5.73 -9.20
CA GLN A 294 32.79 6.01 -9.70
C GLN A 294 31.72 5.56 -8.70
N ILE A 295 31.84 4.36 -8.14
CA ILE A 295 30.91 3.85 -7.11
C ILE A 295 30.87 4.77 -5.89
N ILE A 296 32.03 5.18 -5.39
CA ILE A 296 32.12 6.11 -4.24
C ILE A 296 31.48 7.47 -4.60
N LEU A 297 31.70 7.98 -5.81
CA LEU A 297 31.10 9.23 -6.26
C LEU A 297 29.57 9.12 -6.39
N SER A 298 29.06 7.99 -6.89
CA SER A 298 27.62 7.71 -6.97
C SER A 298 26.98 7.68 -5.57
N LEU A 299 27.55 6.92 -4.63
CA LEU A 299 27.05 6.90 -3.24
C LEU A 299 27.05 8.29 -2.61
N LYS A 300 28.06 9.11 -2.92
CA LYS A 300 28.13 10.50 -2.45
C LYS A 300 27.06 11.39 -3.08
N LYS A 301 26.74 11.21 -4.36
CA LYS A 301 25.61 11.89 -5.00
C LYS A 301 24.28 11.50 -4.35
N SER A 302 24.12 10.26 -3.90
CA SER A 302 22.93 9.80 -3.17
C SER A 302 22.91 10.21 -1.69
N ARG A 303 23.70 11.23 -1.30
CA ARG A 303 23.77 11.81 0.05
C ARG A 303 24.22 10.81 1.12
N LEU A 304 25.04 9.83 0.73
CA LEU A 304 25.79 8.92 1.62
C LEU A 304 27.28 9.31 1.61
N ASP A 305 28.09 8.76 2.50
CA ASP A 305 29.55 8.90 2.41
C ASP A 305 30.19 7.52 2.21
N ALA A 306 31.33 7.45 1.53
CA ALA A 306 31.95 6.18 1.20
C ALA A 306 33.47 6.31 1.08
N VAL A 307 34.17 5.29 1.60
CA VAL A 307 35.63 5.21 1.54
C VAL A 307 36.07 3.79 1.19
N LEU A 308 37.13 3.68 0.38
CA LEU A 308 37.76 2.40 0.11
C LEU A 308 38.60 1.97 1.31
N LYS A 309 38.40 0.74 1.80
CA LYS A 309 39.25 0.09 2.80
C LYS A 309 39.64 -1.31 2.34
N GLY A 310 40.90 -1.48 1.96
CA GLY A 310 41.37 -2.72 1.36
C GLY A 310 40.64 -3.00 0.05
N LYS A 311 39.93 -4.13 -0.04
CA LYS A 311 39.15 -4.54 -1.22
C LYS A 311 37.68 -4.10 -1.19
N ASN A 312 37.20 -3.56 -0.07
CA ASN A 312 35.79 -3.23 0.13
C ASN A 312 35.56 -1.73 0.25
N ILE A 313 34.37 -1.29 -0.11
CA ILE A 313 33.88 0.08 0.08
C ILE A 313 33.06 0.10 1.37
N ILE A 314 33.43 0.95 2.31
CA ILE A 314 32.66 1.18 3.54
C ILE A 314 31.78 2.40 3.31
N CYS A 315 30.48 2.16 3.18
CA CYS A 315 29.46 3.19 3.11
C CYS A 315 29.04 3.62 4.52
N SER A 316 28.94 4.93 4.74
CA SER A 316 28.44 5.57 5.96
C SER A 316 27.10 6.23 5.65
N ILE A 317 26.06 5.70 6.28
CA ILE A 317 24.66 6.04 6.03
C ILE A 317 24.19 6.98 7.14
N PRO A 318 23.65 8.16 6.81
CA PRO A 318 23.10 9.08 7.79
C PRO A 318 21.83 8.50 8.42
N SER A 319 21.61 8.79 9.71
CA SER A 319 20.53 8.18 10.50
C SER A 319 19.11 8.48 10.02
N TYR A 320 18.90 9.50 9.19
CA TYR A 320 17.60 9.76 8.55
C TYR A 320 17.28 8.81 7.39
N ARG A 321 18.31 8.17 6.81
CA ARG A 321 18.18 7.15 5.76
C ARG A 321 18.01 5.76 6.38
N PHE A 322 16.96 5.61 7.19
CA PHE A 322 16.63 4.35 7.86
C PHE A 322 16.13 3.27 6.88
N ASP A 323 15.78 3.67 5.65
CA ASP A 323 15.44 2.81 4.53
C ASP A 323 16.60 1.95 4.04
N ILE A 324 17.86 2.37 4.31
CA ILE A 324 19.05 1.61 3.91
C ILE A 324 19.47 0.65 5.02
N PHE A 325 19.18 -0.64 4.85
CA PHE A 325 19.51 -1.66 5.84
C PHE A 325 20.35 -2.83 5.31
N GLY A 326 20.40 -3.06 4.00
CA GLY A 326 21.10 -4.16 3.35
C GLY A 326 22.06 -3.71 2.25
N LEU A 327 22.64 -4.72 1.57
CA LEU A 327 23.59 -4.50 0.47
C LEU A 327 22.88 -4.04 -0.81
N MET A 328 21.68 -4.55 -1.09
CA MET A 328 20.94 -4.20 -2.31
C MET A 328 20.47 -2.74 -2.31
N ASP A 329 20.14 -2.20 -1.14
CA ASP A 329 19.86 -0.76 -1.00
C ASP A 329 21.08 0.07 -1.43
N LEU A 330 22.31 -0.37 -1.11
CA LEU A 330 23.50 0.33 -1.61
C LEU A 330 23.69 0.19 -3.12
N VAL A 331 23.30 -0.94 -3.71
CA VAL A 331 23.36 -1.14 -5.16
C VAL A 331 22.37 -0.19 -5.85
N GLU A 332 21.16 -0.06 -5.33
CA GLU A 332 20.16 0.92 -5.78
C GLU A 332 20.72 2.35 -5.69
N GLU A 333 21.29 2.73 -4.55
CA GLU A 333 21.85 4.06 -4.36
C GLU A 333 23.02 4.36 -5.31
N VAL A 334 23.81 3.35 -5.69
CA VAL A 334 24.83 3.49 -6.73
C VAL A 334 24.19 3.71 -8.09
N ALA A 335 23.12 2.98 -8.44
CA ALA A 335 22.40 3.17 -9.70
C ALA A 335 21.82 4.58 -9.82
N LEU A 336 21.16 5.07 -8.76
CA LEU A 336 20.60 6.41 -8.69
C LEU A 336 21.69 7.50 -8.81
N GLY A 337 22.77 7.37 -8.03
CA GLY A 337 23.87 8.33 -8.03
C GLY A 337 24.70 8.32 -9.33
N TYR A 338 24.80 7.16 -9.98
CA TYR A 338 25.41 7.03 -11.31
C TYR A 338 24.51 7.65 -12.39
N GLY A 339 23.19 7.51 -12.23
CA GLY A 339 22.16 7.91 -13.17
C GLY A 339 21.66 6.71 -13.96
N ILE A 340 20.39 6.36 -13.78
CA ILE A 340 19.77 5.19 -14.44
C ILE A 340 19.88 5.29 -15.97
N GLN A 341 19.79 6.50 -16.52
CA GLN A 341 19.92 6.79 -17.94
C GLN A 341 21.30 6.44 -18.53
N ASN A 342 22.31 6.19 -17.69
CA ASN A 342 23.66 5.85 -18.12
C ASN A 342 23.89 4.33 -18.26
N PHE A 343 22.89 3.50 -17.94
CA PHE A 343 22.96 2.05 -18.16
C PHE A 343 22.50 1.69 -19.57
N GLU A 344 23.28 0.85 -20.25
CA GLU A 344 22.90 0.30 -21.54
C GLU A 344 21.99 -0.91 -21.33
N PRO A 345 20.79 -0.97 -21.96
CA PRO A 345 19.91 -2.11 -21.84
C PRO A 345 20.51 -3.31 -22.57
N ILE A 346 20.69 -4.42 -21.85
CA ILE A 346 21.19 -5.68 -22.41
C ILE A 346 20.05 -6.69 -22.40
N LEU A 347 19.85 -7.39 -23.52
CA LEU A 347 18.92 -8.52 -23.57
C LEU A 347 19.49 -9.66 -22.71
N SER A 348 18.70 -10.12 -21.73
CA SER A 348 19.05 -11.33 -20.99
C SER A 348 19.14 -12.50 -21.97
N PRO A 349 20.20 -13.32 -21.93
CA PRO A 349 20.27 -14.53 -22.74
C PRO A 349 19.24 -15.53 -22.22
N SER A 350 18.05 -15.57 -22.83
CA SER A 350 17.08 -16.62 -22.52
C SER A 350 17.69 -17.97 -22.87
N GLN A 351 17.75 -18.88 -21.90
CA GLN A 351 18.20 -20.25 -22.12
C GLN A 351 17.08 -21.16 -22.65
N THR A 352 15.84 -20.66 -22.71
CA THR A 352 14.67 -21.43 -23.10
C THR A 352 13.89 -20.77 -24.22
N LEU A 353 13.24 -21.62 -25.03
CA LEU A 353 12.24 -21.19 -26.00
C LEU A 353 10.90 -21.11 -25.28
N GLY A 354 10.23 -19.96 -25.35
CA GLY A 354 8.86 -19.82 -24.88
C GLY A 354 7.92 -20.68 -25.71
N GLN A 355 7.02 -21.41 -25.05
CA GLN A 355 5.95 -22.16 -25.70
C GLN A 355 4.61 -21.83 -25.04
N SER A 356 3.54 -21.90 -25.83
CA SER A 356 2.19 -21.74 -25.29
C SER A 356 1.81 -22.96 -24.45
N ASN A 357 1.17 -22.73 -23.30
CA ASN A 357 0.63 -23.80 -22.48
C ASN A 357 -0.46 -24.57 -23.26
N THR A 358 -0.44 -25.90 -23.20
CA THR A 358 -1.38 -26.78 -23.93
C THR A 358 -2.84 -26.49 -23.58
N THR A 359 -3.13 -26.24 -22.31
CA THR A 359 -4.47 -25.85 -21.83
C THR A 359 -4.92 -24.54 -22.48
N SER A 360 -4.06 -23.53 -22.55
CA SER A 360 -4.38 -22.26 -23.22
C SER A 360 -4.69 -22.44 -24.71
N ILE A 361 -3.96 -23.34 -25.39
CA ILE A 361 -4.24 -23.68 -26.79
C ILE A 361 -5.61 -24.34 -26.91
N LYS A 362 -5.91 -25.32 -26.05
CA LYS A 362 -7.19 -26.06 -26.05
C LYS A 362 -8.37 -25.12 -25.77
N ILE A 363 -8.27 -24.25 -24.75
CA ILE A 363 -9.31 -23.25 -24.44
C ILE A 363 -9.49 -22.26 -25.60
N LYS A 364 -8.39 -21.77 -26.20
CA LYS A 364 -8.48 -20.87 -27.36
C LYS A 364 -9.18 -21.54 -28.55
N SER A 365 -8.88 -22.80 -28.83
CA SER A 365 -9.58 -23.57 -29.87
C SER A 365 -11.08 -23.71 -29.55
N LEU A 366 -11.44 -24.01 -28.30
CA LEU A 366 -12.83 -24.07 -27.85
C LEU A 366 -13.56 -22.73 -28.09
N SER A 367 -12.97 -21.60 -27.69
CA SER A 367 -13.56 -20.28 -27.88
C SER A 367 -13.74 -19.96 -29.38
N LEU A 368 -12.75 -20.26 -30.23
CA LEU A 368 -12.85 -20.03 -31.67
C LEU A 368 -13.98 -20.85 -32.32
N ILE A 369 -14.22 -22.08 -31.86
CA ILE A 369 -15.31 -22.92 -32.36
C ILE A 369 -16.66 -22.33 -31.97
N MET A 370 -16.83 -21.92 -30.71
CA MET A 370 -18.08 -21.30 -30.25
C MET A 370 -18.38 -19.99 -30.97
N ILE A 371 -17.35 -19.17 -31.22
CA ILE A 371 -17.46 -17.97 -32.06
C ILE A 371 -17.91 -18.33 -33.48
N GLY A 372 -17.31 -19.36 -34.08
CA GLY A 372 -17.70 -19.87 -35.40
C GLY A 372 -19.14 -20.39 -35.45
N LEU A 373 -19.66 -20.90 -34.33
CA LEU A 373 -21.07 -21.32 -34.17
C LEU A 373 -22.01 -20.14 -33.83
N GLY A 374 -21.52 -18.91 -33.86
CA GLY A 374 -22.31 -17.69 -33.68
C GLY A 374 -22.55 -17.28 -32.22
N TYR A 375 -21.76 -17.79 -31.28
CA TYR A 375 -21.82 -17.38 -29.88
C TYR A 375 -20.81 -16.26 -29.57
N THR A 376 -21.13 -15.42 -28.60
CA THR A 376 -20.24 -14.37 -28.08
C THR A 376 -19.67 -14.78 -26.73
N GLU A 377 -18.37 -14.63 -26.53
CA GLU A 377 -17.71 -14.94 -25.25
C GLU A 377 -18.04 -13.85 -24.21
N ALA A 378 -18.51 -14.26 -23.04
CA ALA A 378 -18.70 -13.42 -21.87
C ALA A 378 -17.53 -13.59 -20.90
N LEU A 379 -17.21 -12.54 -20.15
CA LEU A 379 -16.21 -12.55 -19.10
C LEU A 379 -16.83 -12.04 -17.81
N ASN A 380 -17.28 -12.97 -16.96
CA ASN A 380 -17.87 -12.64 -15.67
C ASN A 380 -16.83 -12.70 -14.54
N SER A 381 -17.16 -12.09 -13.40
CA SER A 381 -16.26 -12.09 -12.24
C SER A 381 -16.37 -13.41 -11.50
N SER A 382 -15.25 -13.98 -11.08
CA SER A 382 -15.26 -15.13 -10.17
C SER A 382 -15.87 -14.82 -8.79
N LEU A 383 -15.98 -13.53 -8.42
CA LEU A 383 -16.67 -13.06 -7.23
C LEU A 383 -18.03 -12.50 -7.59
N THR A 384 -19.07 -13.03 -6.96
CA THR A 384 -20.46 -12.69 -7.24
C THR A 384 -21.25 -12.60 -5.92
N SER A 385 -22.58 -12.63 -5.99
CA SER A 385 -23.47 -12.55 -4.83
C SER A 385 -24.32 -13.80 -4.67
N LYS A 386 -24.71 -14.07 -3.42
CA LYS A 386 -25.65 -15.15 -3.09
C LYS A 386 -26.95 -15.04 -3.90
N ARG A 387 -27.41 -13.80 -4.12
CA ARG A 387 -28.61 -13.49 -4.90
C ARG A 387 -28.51 -14.10 -6.29
N VAL A 388 -27.43 -13.80 -7.02
CA VAL A 388 -27.24 -14.26 -8.41
C VAL A 388 -27.09 -15.78 -8.46
N LEU A 389 -26.16 -16.36 -7.71
CA LEU A 389 -25.86 -17.80 -7.83
C LEU A 389 -26.92 -18.75 -7.29
N TYR A 390 -27.66 -18.34 -6.26
CA TYR A 390 -28.51 -19.24 -5.49
C TYR A 390 -29.97 -18.81 -5.50
N ASP A 391 -30.26 -17.59 -5.03
CA ASP A 391 -31.66 -17.17 -4.83
C ASP A 391 -32.41 -17.06 -6.16
N MET A 392 -31.78 -16.50 -7.19
CA MET A 392 -32.40 -16.27 -8.50
C MET A 392 -32.56 -17.54 -9.34
N THR A 393 -31.73 -18.56 -9.08
CA THR A 393 -31.76 -19.87 -9.77
C THR A 393 -32.39 -20.98 -8.94
N ASN A 394 -32.91 -20.66 -7.74
CA ASN A 394 -33.48 -21.62 -6.80
C ASN A 394 -32.50 -22.72 -6.34
N ARG A 395 -31.19 -22.45 -6.36
CA ARG A 395 -30.15 -23.40 -5.90
C ARG A 395 -29.93 -23.25 -4.40
N GLN A 396 -29.46 -24.32 -3.75
CA GLN A 396 -29.12 -24.30 -2.32
C GLN A 396 -27.74 -23.68 -2.09
N SER A 397 -27.60 -22.86 -1.04
CA SER A 397 -26.36 -22.13 -0.73
C SER A 397 -25.51 -22.79 0.39
N THR A 398 -25.59 -24.11 0.56
CA THR A 398 -24.93 -24.84 1.67
C THR A 398 -23.40 -24.83 1.57
N ASP A 399 -22.88 -24.81 0.34
CA ASP A 399 -21.45 -24.98 0.05
C ASP A 399 -20.76 -23.72 -0.45
N MET A 400 -21.42 -22.57 -0.24
CA MET A 400 -20.93 -21.25 -0.57
C MET A 400 -19.61 -20.91 0.15
N ILE A 401 -18.69 -20.29 -0.58
CA ILE A 401 -17.40 -19.80 -0.07
C ILE A 401 -17.43 -18.27 -0.09
N SER A 402 -17.30 -17.64 1.09
CA SER A 402 -17.44 -16.19 1.27
C SER A 402 -16.13 -15.51 1.61
N VAL A 403 -15.98 -14.25 1.21
CA VAL A 403 -14.87 -13.39 1.68
C VAL A 403 -15.16 -12.88 3.11
N LEU A 404 -14.11 -12.57 3.88
CA LEU A 404 -14.26 -12.06 5.26
C LEU A 404 -14.90 -10.67 5.30
N ASP A 405 -14.47 -9.78 4.42
CA ASP A 405 -14.98 -8.42 4.27
C ASP A 405 -15.02 -8.07 2.79
N SER A 406 -16.14 -7.50 2.34
CA SER A 406 -16.28 -6.95 1.00
C SER A 406 -16.75 -5.51 1.04
N LYS A 407 -16.19 -4.69 0.13
CA LYS A 407 -16.66 -3.31 -0.09
C LYS A 407 -17.91 -3.25 -0.98
N SER A 408 -18.29 -4.37 -1.62
CA SER A 408 -19.43 -4.46 -2.52
C SER A 408 -20.31 -5.67 -2.17
N GLN A 409 -21.62 -5.47 -2.15
CA GLN A 409 -22.57 -6.57 -1.94
C GLN A 409 -22.61 -7.54 -3.13
N GLU A 410 -22.20 -7.07 -4.32
CA GLU A 410 -22.14 -7.88 -5.55
C GLU A 410 -20.92 -8.82 -5.59
N HIS A 411 -19.93 -8.65 -4.70
CA HIS A 411 -18.69 -9.44 -4.68
C HIS A 411 -18.45 -10.00 -3.28
N THR A 412 -19.31 -10.90 -2.84
CA THR A 412 -19.30 -11.46 -1.49
C THR A 412 -18.89 -12.93 -1.45
N ILE A 413 -19.04 -13.64 -2.57
CA ILE A 413 -18.84 -15.09 -2.62
C ILE A 413 -18.13 -15.52 -3.91
N LEU A 414 -17.39 -16.62 -3.85
CA LEU A 414 -16.81 -17.25 -5.04
C LEU A 414 -17.88 -18.05 -5.79
N ARG A 415 -17.84 -18.00 -7.13
CA ARG A 415 -18.78 -18.73 -7.99
C ARG A 415 -18.54 -20.23 -7.98
N ASP A 416 -19.62 -21.00 -7.91
CA ASP A 416 -19.61 -22.46 -8.03
C ASP A 416 -20.25 -22.95 -9.35
N SER A 417 -20.70 -22.02 -10.19
CA SER A 417 -21.31 -22.25 -11.51
C SER A 417 -21.26 -20.95 -12.31
N ILE A 418 -21.04 -21.08 -13.62
CA ILE A 418 -20.98 -19.96 -14.59
C ILE A 418 -22.38 -19.61 -15.12
N LEU A 419 -23.26 -20.61 -15.27
CA LEU A 419 -24.56 -20.43 -15.91
C LEU A 419 -25.46 -19.34 -15.28
N PRO A 420 -25.53 -19.15 -13.94
CA PRO A 420 -26.28 -18.05 -13.33
C PRO A 420 -25.81 -16.66 -13.76
N GLU A 421 -24.51 -16.49 -14.02
CA GLU A 421 -23.96 -15.20 -14.45
C GLU A 421 -24.27 -14.93 -15.92
N LEU A 422 -24.26 -15.97 -16.76
CA LEU A 422 -24.76 -15.88 -18.14
C LEU A 422 -26.25 -15.48 -18.19
N LEU A 423 -27.07 -16.00 -17.27
CA LEU A 423 -28.46 -15.56 -17.10
C LEU A 423 -28.55 -14.08 -16.67
N GLU A 424 -27.66 -13.63 -15.78
CA GLU A 424 -27.56 -12.22 -15.43
C GLU A 424 -27.15 -11.34 -16.63
N ASN A 425 -26.23 -11.81 -17.49
CA ASN A 425 -25.86 -11.11 -18.71
C ASN A 425 -27.08 -10.93 -19.63
N LEU A 426 -27.88 -11.98 -19.85
CA LEU A 426 -29.13 -11.89 -20.63
C LEU A 426 -30.11 -10.89 -20.00
N SER A 427 -30.29 -10.95 -18.67
CA SER A 427 -31.16 -10.05 -17.92
C SER A 427 -30.78 -8.58 -18.11
N ARG A 428 -29.49 -8.26 -18.00
CA ARG A 428 -28.97 -6.89 -18.17
C ARG A 428 -29.03 -6.42 -19.63
N ASN A 429 -29.07 -7.35 -20.58
CA ASN A 429 -29.09 -7.06 -22.02
C ASN A 429 -30.44 -7.37 -22.68
N ILE A 430 -31.53 -7.31 -21.92
CA ILE A 430 -32.88 -7.63 -22.44
C ILE A 430 -33.34 -6.75 -23.60
N HIS A 431 -32.72 -5.59 -23.76
CA HIS A 431 -32.99 -4.63 -24.84
C HIS A 431 -32.19 -4.91 -26.12
N ALA A 432 -31.20 -5.80 -26.07
CA ALA A 432 -30.41 -6.18 -27.22
C ALA A 432 -31.19 -7.14 -28.15
N SER A 433 -30.84 -7.13 -29.43
CA SER A 433 -31.48 -7.96 -30.45
C SER A 433 -31.31 -9.46 -30.15
N TYR A 434 -32.36 -10.23 -30.44
CA TYR A 434 -32.32 -11.69 -30.44
C TYR A 434 -31.89 -12.23 -31.82
N PRO A 435 -31.29 -13.43 -31.91
CA PRO A 435 -30.96 -14.33 -30.80
C PRO A 435 -29.75 -13.84 -29.98
N GLN A 436 -29.81 -14.04 -28.66
CA GLN A 436 -28.69 -13.78 -27.77
C GLN A 436 -28.00 -15.11 -27.44
N LYS A 437 -26.74 -15.26 -27.85
CA LYS A 437 -25.96 -16.50 -27.72
C LYS A 437 -24.65 -16.19 -27.02
N LEU A 438 -24.51 -16.63 -25.77
CA LEU A 438 -23.36 -16.33 -24.92
C LEU A 438 -22.69 -17.61 -24.45
N PHE A 439 -21.38 -17.58 -24.30
CA PHE A 439 -20.63 -18.66 -23.66
C PHE A 439 -19.52 -18.09 -22.78
N GLU A 440 -19.05 -18.88 -21.83
CA GLU A 440 -17.89 -18.53 -21.02
C GLU A 440 -17.11 -19.78 -20.64
N THR A 441 -15.79 -19.66 -20.62
CA THR A 441 -14.89 -20.62 -19.99
C THR A 441 -14.23 -19.95 -18.80
N GLY A 442 -14.27 -20.57 -17.61
CA GLY A 442 -13.73 -19.95 -16.42
C GLY A 442 -13.67 -20.87 -15.20
N ILE A 443 -13.02 -20.39 -14.14
CA ILE A 443 -12.84 -21.17 -12.91
C ILE A 443 -14.09 -21.08 -12.05
N VAL A 444 -14.53 -22.23 -11.54
CA VAL A 444 -15.51 -22.37 -10.46
C VAL A 444 -14.85 -22.99 -9.23
N PHE A 445 -15.42 -22.71 -8.07
CA PHE A 445 -14.83 -23.05 -6.78
C PHE A 445 -15.75 -23.99 -6.00
N SER A 446 -15.14 -24.96 -5.30
CA SER A 446 -15.86 -25.80 -4.36
C SER A 446 -15.03 -26.05 -3.10
N LYS A 447 -15.72 -26.37 -1.99
CA LYS A 447 -15.07 -26.62 -0.70
C LYS A 447 -14.05 -27.77 -0.83
N GLY A 448 -12.85 -27.52 -0.32
CA GLY A 448 -11.73 -28.46 -0.27
C GLY A 448 -10.68 -27.94 0.71
N ASN A 449 -9.63 -28.74 0.96
CA ASN A 449 -8.45 -28.26 1.69
C ASN A 449 -7.16 -28.65 0.92
N PRO A 450 -6.61 -27.77 0.06
CA PRO A 450 -7.07 -26.41 -0.27
C PRO A 450 -8.39 -26.37 -1.05
N ILE A 451 -9.00 -25.19 -1.21
CA ILE A 451 -10.19 -24.98 -2.05
C ILE A 451 -9.94 -25.57 -3.45
N ASN A 452 -10.93 -26.28 -3.98
CA ASN A 452 -10.82 -26.89 -5.30
C ASN A 452 -11.19 -25.86 -6.37
N GLU A 453 -10.33 -25.74 -7.37
CA GLU A 453 -10.51 -24.85 -8.53
C GLU A 453 -10.63 -25.70 -9.78
N ILE A 454 -11.76 -25.58 -10.48
CA ILE A 454 -12.06 -26.39 -11.66
C ILE A 454 -12.42 -25.45 -12.81
N THR A 455 -11.90 -25.73 -14.00
CA THR A 455 -12.28 -24.96 -15.20
C THR A 455 -13.57 -25.52 -15.75
N ASN A 456 -14.60 -24.68 -15.86
CA ASN A 456 -15.88 -24.99 -16.46
C ASN A 456 -16.06 -24.27 -17.79
N PHE A 457 -16.96 -24.82 -18.60
CA PHE A 457 -17.43 -24.22 -19.84
C PHE A 457 -18.95 -24.24 -19.87
N ALA A 458 -19.55 -23.06 -20.03
CA ALA A 458 -20.98 -22.88 -20.11
C ALA A 458 -21.38 -22.16 -21.39
N GLY A 459 -22.57 -22.48 -21.88
CA GLY A 459 -23.17 -21.85 -23.05
C GLY A 459 -24.66 -21.65 -22.86
N ILE A 460 -25.20 -20.55 -23.37
CA ILE A 460 -26.61 -20.19 -23.26
C ILE A 460 -27.12 -19.57 -24.57
N SER A 461 -28.34 -19.94 -24.97
CA SER A 461 -29.09 -19.35 -26.08
C SER A 461 -30.42 -18.81 -25.56
N SER A 462 -30.80 -17.61 -26.00
CA SER A 462 -32.08 -17.00 -25.69
C SER A 462 -32.73 -16.42 -26.95
N HIS A 463 -33.91 -16.93 -27.30
CA HIS A 463 -34.79 -16.47 -28.39
C HIS A 463 -36.12 -17.26 -28.36
N GLN A 464 -37.07 -16.89 -29.22
CA GLN A 464 -38.41 -17.48 -29.26
C GLN A 464 -38.41 -19.00 -29.50
N ASP A 465 -37.56 -19.47 -30.42
CA ASP A 465 -37.49 -20.88 -30.80
C ASP A 465 -36.41 -21.69 -30.05
N ALA A 466 -35.85 -21.14 -28.95
CA ALA A 466 -34.78 -21.79 -28.22
C ALA A 466 -35.27 -23.13 -27.65
N SER A 467 -34.56 -24.22 -27.97
CA SER A 467 -34.98 -25.58 -27.63
C SER A 467 -33.83 -26.44 -27.11
N PHE A 468 -34.16 -27.46 -26.33
CA PHE A 468 -33.19 -28.45 -25.85
C PHE A 468 -32.31 -29.02 -26.97
N THR A 469 -32.90 -29.30 -28.14
CA THR A 469 -32.20 -29.88 -29.28
C THR A 469 -31.13 -28.94 -29.83
N GLU A 470 -31.40 -27.65 -29.95
CA GLU A 470 -30.42 -26.66 -30.43
C GLU A 470 -29.18 -26.66 -29.55
N ILE A 471 -29.36 -26.46 -28.24
CA ILE A 471 -28.25 -26.32 -27.32
C ILE A 471 -27.43 -27.61 -27.20
N LYS A 472 -28.11 -28.76 -27.29
CA LYS A 472 -27.46 -30.07 -27.36
C LYS A 472 -26.61 -30.22 -28.62
N SER A 473 -27.14 -29.82 -29.78
CA SER A 473 -26.40 -29.87 -31.05
C SER A 473 -25.18 -28.95 -31.03
N ILE A 474 -25.27 -27.77 -30.42
CA ILE A 474 -24.12 -26.87 -30.24
C ILE A 474 -23.05 -27.53 -29.38
N LEU A 475 -23.41 -28.02 -28.19
CA LEU A 475 -22.44 -28.68 -27.30
C LEU A 475 -21.77 -29.89 -27.97
N GLN A 476 -22.55 -30.75 -28.63
CA GLN A 476 -22.03 -31.92 -29.35
C GLN A 476 -21.09 -31.52 -30.48
N SER A 477 -21.45 -30.51 -31.27
CA SER A 477 -20.61 -30.01 -32.37
C SER A 477 -19.31 -29.43 -31.85
N THR A 478 -19.37 -28.61 -30.78
CA THR A 478 -18.20 -28.00 -30.18
C THR A 478 -17.20 -29.03 -29.67
N LEU A 479 -17.67 -30.03 -28.91
CA LEU A 479 -16.81 -31.08 -28.37
C LEU A 479 -16.28 -32.04 -29.45
N LYS A 480 -17.08 -32.33 -30.48
CA LYS A 480 -16.66 -33.18 -31.60
C LYS A 480 -15.63 -32.49 -32.49
N ILE A 481 -15.86 -31.23 -32.87
CA ILE A 481 -14.95 -30.46 -33.73
C ILE A 481 -13.63 -30.15 -33.01
N GLY A 482 -13.71 -29.70 -31.75
CA GLY A 482 -12.53 -29.25 -31.01
C GLY A 482 -11.65 -30.39 -30.51
N PHE A 483 -12.26 -31.51 -30.13
CA PHE A 483 -11.59 -32.53 -29.33
C PHE A 483 -11.94 -33.97 -29.73
N ASN A 484 -12.76 -34.16 -30.76
CA ASN A 484 -13.28 -35.48 -31.18
C ASN A 484 -13.96 -36.25 -30.03
N LEU A 485 -14.60 -35.54 -29.10
CA LEU A 485 -15.31 -36.14 -27.98
C LEU A 485 -16.78 -36.37 -28.32
N GLU A 486 -17.30 -37.51 -27.89
CA GLU A 486 -18.72 -37.86 -27.98
C GLU A 486 -19.35 -37.84 -26.60
N ILE A 487 -20.58 -37.34 -26.52
CA ILE A 487 -21.33 -37.19 -25.28
C ILE A 487 -22.71 -37.83 -25.40
N GLU A 488 -23.16 -38.37 -24.27
CA GLU A 488 -24.50 -38.90 -24.08
C GLU A 488 -25.29 -38.00 -23.13
N THR A 489 -26.62 -38.08 -23.20
CA THR A 489 -27.51 -37.34 -22.30
C THR A 489 -28.47 -38.29 -21.62
N LYS A 490 -28.52 -38.25 -20.29
CA LYS A 490 -29.46 -39.01 -19.47
C LYS A 490 -30.37 -38.07 -18.71
N THR A 491 -31.68 -38.30 -18.76
CA THR A 491 -32.68 -37.49 -18.05
C THR A 491 -32.29 -37.29 -16.59
N SER A 492 -32.38 -36.04 -16.13
CA SER A 492 -32.05 -35.65 -14.76
C SER A 492 -32.95 -34.50 -14.30
N SER A 493 -32.80 -34.08 -13.05
CA SER A 493 -33.49 -32.91 -12.49
C SER A 493 -32.47 -31.93 -11.91
N HIS A 494 -32.75 -30.63 -12.01
CA HIS A 494 -31.93 -29.59 -11.43
C HIS A 494 -32.75 -28.31 -11.19
N PRO A 495 -32.56 -27.59 -10.07
CA PRO A 495 -33.44 -26.48 -9.69
C PRO A 495 -33.54 -25.31 -10.67
N THR A 496 -32.52 -25.12 -11.51
CA THR A 496 -32.46 -24.05 -12.53
C THR A 496 -33.24 -24.39 -13.81
N PHE A 497 -33.46 -25.68 -14.08
CA PHE A 497 -34.01 -26.14 -15.36
C PHE A 497 -35.44 -26.69 -15.21
N GLU A 498 -36.14 -26.81 -16.34
CA GLU A 498 -37.53 -27.28 -16.41
C GLU A 498 -37.60 -28.80 -16.26
N GLU A 499 -38.61 -29.28 -15.52
CA GLU A 499 -38.79 -30.71 -15.27
C GLU A 499 -39.13 -31.43 -16.58
N GLY A 500 -38.45 -32.56 -16.83
CA GLY A 500 -38.59 -33.31 -18.08
C GLY A 500 -37.88 -32.71 -19.30
N ARG A 501 -37.28 -31.50 -19.20
CA ARG A 501 -36.48 -30.87 -20.26
C ARG A 501 -35.02 -30.60 -19.83
N THR A 502 -34.50 -31.52 -19.03
CA THR A 502 -33.15 -31.46 -18.43
C THR A 502 -32.46 -32.81 -18.52
N ALA A 503 -31.16 -32.80 -18.78
CA ALA A 503 -30.33 -34.00 -18.80
C ALA A 503 -28.94 -33.75 -18.20
N SER A 504 -28.41 -34.78 -17.54
CA SER A 504 -26.99 -34.86 -17.24
C SER A 504 -26.22 -35.19 -18.52
N ILE A 505 -25.07 -34.57 -18.70
CA ILE A 505 -24.15 -34.82 -19.81
C ILE A 505 -23.15 -35.86 -19.35
N LEU A 506 -22.95 -36.92 -20.15
CA LEU A 506 -22.05 -38.01 -19.83
C LEU A 506 -20.97 -38.17 -20.92
N HIS A 507 -19.76 -38.48 -20.48
CA HIS A 507 -18.67 -38.93 -21.34
C HIS A 507 -18.08 -40.22 -20.73
N HIS A 508 -18.09 -41.32 -21.49
CA HIS A 508 -17.73 -42.66 -21.01
C HIS A 508 -18.40 -43.06 -19.68
N GLY A 509 -19.68 -42.70 -19.51
CA GLY A 509 -20.46 -42.98 -18.31
C GLY A 509 -20.18 -42.08 -17.10
N LYS A 510 -19.17 -41.18 -17.14
CA LYS A 510 -18.92 -40.16 -16.11
C LYS A 510 -19.79 -38.93 -16.39
N ILE A 511 -20.48 -38.41 -15.38
CA ILE A 511 -21.23 -37.15 -15.49
C ILE A 511 -20.21 -36.01 -15.56
N ILE A 512 -20.28 -35.22 -16.64
CA ILE A 512 -19.38 -34.09 -16.89
C ILE A 512 -20.12 -32.75 -16.89
N GLY A 513 -21.44 -32.73 -16.66
CA GLY A 513 -22.19 -31.48 -16.60
C GLY A 513 -23.69 -31.67 -16.72
N ILE A 514 -24.37 -30.57 -17.02
CA ILE A 514 -25.82 -30.50 -17.16
C ILE A 514 -26.23 -29.65 -18.37
N ILE A 515 -27.36 -29.99 -18.98
CA ILE A 515 -27.96 -29.29 -20.11
C ILE A 515 -29.49 -29.28 -19.99
N GLY A 516 -30.14 -28.20 -20.39
CA GLY A 516 -31.59 -28.13 -20.32
C GLY A 516 -32.20 -26.81 -20.80
N GLU A 517 -33.52 -26.77 -20.74
CA GLU A 517 -34.30 -25.54 -20.85
C GLU A 517 -34.46 -24.91 -19.46
N ILE A 518 -34.16 -23.62 -19.32
CA ILE A 518 -34.24 -22.91 -18.04
C ILE A 518 -35.71 -22.79 -17.63
N ASN A 519 -36.04 -23.10 -16.36
CA ASN A 519 -37.43 -23.09 -15.94
C ASN A 519 -38.04 -21.69 -15.88
N THR A 520 -39.37 -21.65 -15.98
CA THR A 520 -40.15 -20.42 -16.01
C THR A 520 -39.86 -19.52 -14.80
N LYS A 521 -39.75 -20.10 -13.60
CA LYS A 521 -39.46 -19.35 -12.36
C LYS A 521 -38.11 -18.63 -12.42
N THR A 522 -37.07 -19.29 -12.93
CA THR A 522 -35.73 -18.69 -13.07
C THR A 522 -35.74 -17.59 -14.13
N ILE A 523 -36.40 -17.82 -15.28
CA ILE A 523 -36.58 -16.82 -16.33
C ILE A 523 -37.28 -15.57 -15.78
N GLU A 524 -38.35 -15.74 -14.99
CA GLU A 524 -39.09 -14.65 -14.34
C GLU A 524 -38.25 -13.91 -13.31
N ASN A 525 -37.51 -14.64 -12.45
CA ASN A 525 -36.59 -14.04 -11.48
C ASN A 525 -35.60 -13.11 -12.19
N TYR A 526 -34.96 -13.59 -13.25
CA TYR A 526 -34.04 -12.81 -14.09
C TYR A 526 -34.75 -11.83 -15.04
N LYS A 527 -36.08 -11.77 -15.02
CA LYS A 527 -36.92 -10.89 -15.86
C LYS A 527 -36.67 -11.05 -17.37
N ILE A 528 -36.24 -12.23 -17.84
CA ILE A 528 -35.96 -12.50 -19.26
C ILE A 528 -37.30 -12.69 -20.00
N ARG A 529 -37.39 -12.23 -21.26
CA ARG A 529 -38.65 -12.14 -22.02
C ARG A 529 -38.94 -13.32 -22.96
N VAL A 530 -37.96 -14.15 -23.21
CA VAL A 530 -38.05 -15.25 -24.18
C VAL A 530 -37.45 -16.53 -23.58
N PRO A 531 -37.76 -17.71 -24.14
CA PRO A 531 -37.15 -18.97 -23.69
C PRO A 531 -35.62 -18.91 -23.66
N VAL A 532 -35.04 -19.66 -22.73
CA VAL A 532 -33.60 -19.75 -22.52
C VAL A 532 -33.22 -21.22 -22.38
N VAL A 533 -32.17 -21.62 -23.09
CA VAL A 533 -31.58 -22.96 -23.02
C VAL A 533 -30.10 -22.83 -22.74
N GLY A 534 -29.53 -23.76 -21.97
CA GLY A 534 -28.12 -23.68 -21.62
C GLY A 534 -27.52 -25.00 -21.16
N PHE A 535 -26.21 -25.01 -21.09
CA PHE A 535 -25.43 -26.09 -20.51
C PHE A 535 -24.28 -25.52 -19.67
N GLU A 536 -23.76 -26.36 -18.78
CA GLU A 536 -22.46 -26.15 -18.13
C GLU A 536 -21.76 -27.51 -17.95
N ILE A 537 -20.48 -27.58 -18.34
CA ILE A 537 -19.64 -28.77 -18.19
C ILE A 537 -18.34 -28.46 -17.45
N TYR A 538 -17.81 -29.47 -16.77
CA TYR A 538 -16.44 -29.48 -16.25
C TYR A 538 -15.47 -29.78 -17.41
N LEU A 539 -14.49 -28.90 -17.65
CA LEU A 539 -13.44 -29.12 -18.66
C LEU A 539 -12.21 -29.83 -18.11
N SER A 540 -11.93 -29.65 -16.80
CA SER A 540 -10.88 -30.40 -16.09
C SER A 540 -11.19 -31.90 -16.14
N ASP A 541 -10.17 -32.72 -16.36
CA ASP A 541 -10.24 -34.17 -16.63
C ASP A 541 -10.88 -34.56 -17.99
N LEU A 542 -11.42 -33.62 -18.77
CA LEU A 542 -12.04 -33.89 -20.07
C LEU A 542 -11.07 -33.54 -21.21
N ILE A 543 -10.62 -32.29 -21.23
CA ILE A 543 -9.67 -31.78 -22.21
C ILE A 543 -8.49 -31.06 -21.54
N ILE A 544 -8.63 -30.65 -20.29
CA ILE A 544 -7.58 -30.00 -19.51
C ILE A 544 -7.00 -31.06 -18.57
N ASP A 545 -5.69 -31.26 -18.67
CA ASP A 545 -4.92 -32.22 -17.85
C ASP A 545 -4.72 -31.72 -16.42
#